data_AF-A0A6V7UI86-F1
#
_entry.id   AF-A0A6V7UI86-F1
#
_cell.length_a   1.000
_cell.length_b   1.000
_cell.length_c   1.000
_cell.angle_alpha   90.00
_cell.angle_beta   90.00
_cell.angle_gamma   90.00
#
_symmetry.space_group_name_H-M   'P 1'
#
loop_
_entity.id
_entity.type
_entity.pdbx_description
1 polymer ?
#
loop_
_entity_poly.entity_id
_entity_poly.type
_entity_poly.pdbx_seq_one_letter_code
_entity_poly.pdbx_strand_id
1 'polypeptide(L)' 'MLFFLPLDYFSSINLRTPISLQDRNCSICHVTHTSQWHRHSKPGHYLCAACYRKQQRIMKSIKNKKENDRI' A
#
# COMPACT_ATOMS: atom_id res chain seq x y z
N MET A 1 15.59 -34.05 -6.41
CA MET A 1 14.77 -32.94 -6.93
C MET A 1 13.68 -32.65 -5.92
N LEU A 2 13.82 -31.55 -5.17
CA LEU A 2 12.73 -31.01 -4.34
C LEU A 2 12.49 -29.58 -4.85
N PHE A 3 11.39 -29.39 -5.56
CA PHE A 3 10.90 -28.07 -5.94
C PHE A 3 10.31 -27.39 -4.69
N PHE A 4 11.19 -26.77 -3.90
CA PHE A 4 10.77 -25.82 -2.87
C PHE A 4 10.42 -24.51 -3.56
N LEU A 5 9.12 -24.26 -3.73
CA LEU A 5 8.60 -22.98 -4.17
C LEU A 5 9.04 -21.88 -3.18
N PRO A 6 9.45 -20.70 -3.67
CA PRO A 6 10.03 -19.62 -2.86
C PRO A 6 9.03 -19.01 -1.87
N LEU A 7 9.57 -18.62 -0.72
CA LEU A 7 8.94 -18.06 0.49
C LEU A 7 8.31 -16.66 0.30
N ASP A 8 7.61 -16.39 -0.80
CA ASP A 8 7.20 -15.01 -1.12
C ASP A 8 5.76 -14.89 -1.64
N TYR A 9 4.87 -15.81 -1.29
CA TYR A 9 3.53 -15.81 -1.85
C TYR A 9 2.48 -16.31 -0.86
N PHE A 10 1.56 -15.42 -0.48
CA PHE A 10 0.28 -15.71 0.18
C PHE A 10 0.34 -15.95 1.72
N SER A 11 0.20 -14.89 2.53
CA SER A 11 -1.08 -14.34 3.04
C SER A 11 -1.66 -15.11 4.24
N SER A 12 -1.62 -14.45 5.41
CA SER A 12 -2.45 -14.65 6.61
C SER A 12 -2.21 -16.01 7.31
N ILE A 13 -2.09 -16.16 8.64
CA ILE A 13 -2.91 -15.68 9.75
C ILE A 13 -2.09 -15.86 11.06
N ASN A 14 -2.33 -14.99 12.05
CA ASN A 14 -2.02 -15.14 13.49
C ASN A 14 -0.61 -14.82 14.00
N LEU A 15 -0.37 -13.54 14.36
CA LEU A 15 0.31 -13.28 15.62
C LEU A 15 -0.21 -11.99 16.28
N ARG A 16 -0.63 -12.15 17.53
CA ARG A 16 -1.36 -11.16 18.35
C ARG A 16 -0.55 -9.90 18.61
N THR A 17 -1.30 -8.80 18.56
CA THR A 17 -0.98 -7.43 18.96
C THR A 17 -0.43 -7.29 20.39
N PRO A 18 0.33 -6.21 20.65
CA PRO A 18 -0.04 -5.41 21.82
C PRO A 18 -0.09 -3.89 21.51
N ILE A 19 -1.11 -3.26 22.11
CA ILE A 19 -1.25 -1.83 22.43
C ILE A 19 -1.83 -0.92 21.33
N SER A 20 -3.15 -0.67 21.43
CA SER A 20 -3.90 0.55 21.05
C SER A 20 -3.34 1.46 19.94
N LEU A 21 -3.43 1.01 18.68
CA LEU A 21 -3.30 1.81 17.45
C LEU A 21 -4.63 1.77 16.65
N GLN A 22 -5.76 1.89 17.36
CA GLN A 22 -7.05 1.33 16.97
C GLN A 22 -7.70 1.81 15.65
N ASP A 23 -7.27 2.86 14.96
CA ASP A 23 -8.02 3.36 13.78
C ASP A 23 -7.20 3.81 12.57
N ARG A 24 -5.94 3.35 12.43
CA ARG A 24 -5.22 3.58 11.15
C ARG A 24 -5.54 2.44 10.19
N ASN A 25 -6.50 2.68 9.31
CA ASN A 25 -6.80 1.83 8.16
C ASN A 25 -6.30 2.50 6.86
N CYS A 26 -5.99 1.68 5.86
CA CYS A 26 -5.66 2.23 4.55
C CYS A 26 -6.92 2.75 3.87
N SER A 27 -6.93 4.00 3.41
CA SER A 27 -8.09 4.59 2.72
C SER A 27 -8.46 3.94 1.37
N ILE A 28 -7.63 3.00 0.86
CA ILE A 28 -7.84 2.36 -0.45
C ILE A 28 -8.21 0.89 -0.28
N CYS A 29 -7.43 0.13 0.49
CA CYS A 29 -7.64 -1.31 0.67
C CYS A 29 -8.16 -1.68 2.06
N HIS A 30 -8.37 -0.69 2.94
CA HIS A 30 -8.86 -0.86 4.31
C HIS A 30 -8.02 -1.79 5.19
N VAL A 31 -6.81 -2.14 4.76
CA VAL A 31 -5.91 -2.95 5.58
C VAL A 31 -5.58 -2.19 6.85
N THR A 32 -5.63 -2.89 7.98
CA THR A 32 -5.29 -2.37 9.32
C THR A 32 -3.86 -2.75 9.73
N HIS A 33 -3.22 -3.60 8.93
CA HIS A 33 -1.85 -4.09 9.13
C HIS A 33 -1.00 -3.84 7.90
N THR A 34 0.12 -3.15 8.08
CA THR A 34 1.11 -2.87 7.02
C THR A 34 2.47 -2.67 7.67
N SER A 35 3.54 -2.99 6.93
CA SER A 35 4.92 -2.78 7.39
C SER A 35 5.24 -1.30 7.58
N GLN A 36 4.64 -0.44 6.76
CA GLN A 36 4.81 1.00 6.83
C GLN A 36 3.52 1.72 6.47
N TRP A 37 3.23 2.79 7.21
CA TRP A 37 2.13 3.72 6.95
C TRP A 37 2.67 4.99 6.31
N HIS A 38 2.08 5.37 5.18
CA HIS A 38 2.35 6.64 4.51
C HIS A 38 1.17 7.58 4.68
N ARG A 39 1.44 8.88 4.78
CA ARG A 39 0.40 9.90 4.80
C ARG A 39 -0.15 10.07 3.40
N HIS A 40 -1.46 10.10 3.27
CA HIS A 40 -2.10 10.51 2.04
C HIS A 40 -1.99 12.03 1.88
N SER A 41 -2.20 12.53 0.66
CA SER A 41 -2.25 13.97 0.40
C SER A 41 -3.41 14.68 1.10
N LYS A 42 -4.44 13.91 1.52
CA LYS A 42 -5.53 14.41 2.35
C LYS A 42 -5.20 14.20 3.83
N PRO A 43 -5.35 15.23 4.69
CA PRO A 43 -5.15 15.10 6.12
C PRO A 43 -6.11 14.05 6.70
N GLY A 44 -5.66 13.31 7.72
CA GLY A 44 -6.44 12.25 8.37
C GLY A 44 -6.50 10.91 7.62
N HIS A 45 -5.98 10.83 6.40
CA HIS A 45 -5.97 9.60 5.62
C HIS A 45 -4.58 8.96 5.58
N TYR A 46 -4.53 7.65 5.81
CA TYR A 46 -3.32 6.86 5.78
C TYR A 46 -3.37 5.83 4.65
N LEU A 47 -2.20 5.51 4.11
CA LEU A 47 -2.02 4.50 3.08
C LEU A 47 -1.02 3.47 3.54
N CYS A 48 -1.28 2.21 3.21
CA CYS A 48 -0.27 1.17 3.32
C CYS A 48 0.82 1.38 2.25
N ALA A 49 2.00 0.79 2.48
CA ALA A 49 3.13 0.86 1.55
C ALA A 49 2.78 0.41 0.12
N ALA A 50 1.94 -0.63 -0.01
CA ALA A 50 1.51 -1.14 -1.31
C ALA A 50 0.66 -0.12 -2.08
N CYS A 51 -0.36 0.45 -1.42
CA CYS A 51 -1.24 1.45 -2.00
C CYS A 51 -0.49 2.75 -2.31
N TYR A 52 0.42 3.17 -1.44
CA TYR A 52 1.26 4.33 -1.69
C TYR A 52 2.10 4.15 -2.97
N ARG A 53 2.80 3.01 -3.11
CA ARG A 53 3.59 2.70 -4.31
C ARG A 53 2.71 2.64 -5.58
N LYS A 54 1.53 2.03 -5.50
CA LYS A 54 0.57 1.98 -6.62
C LYS A 54 0.13 3.38 -7.04
N GLN A 55 -0.23 4.22 -6.07
CA GLN A 55 -0.65 5.60 -6.33
C GLN A 55 0.47 6.42 -6.99
N GLN A 56 1.71 6.29 -6.52
CA GLN A 56 2.85 6.98 -7.13
C GLN A 56 3.05 6.61 -8.61
N ARG A 57 2.87 5.33 -8.98
CA ARG A 57 2.95 4.89 -10.39
C ARG A 57 1.84 5.47 -11.26
N ILE A 58 0.62 5.51 -10.73
CA ILE A 58 -0.53 6.10 -11.43
C ILE A 58 -0.33 7.61 -11.63
N MET A 59 0.09 8.33 -10.59
CA MET A 59 0.32 9.77 -10.67
C MET A 59 1.42 10.13 -11.68
N LYS A 60 2.50 9.35 -11.74
CA LYS A 60 3.54 9.50 -12.78
C LYS A 60 2.99 9.30 -14.18
N SER A 61 2.16 8.27 -14.38
CA SER A 61 1.55 7.98 -15.69
C SER A 61 0.60 9.10 -16.14
N ILE A 62 -0.21 9.63 -15.22
CA ILE A 62 -1.11 10.76 -15.49
C ILE A 62 -0.32 12.02 -15.86
N LYS A 63 0.79 12.30 -15.15
CA LYS A 63 1.65 13.45 -15.47
C LYS A 63 2.22 13.35 -16.88
N ASN A 64 2.77 12.19 -17.23
CA ASN A 64 3.35 11.97 -18.57
C ASN A 64 2.30 12.09 -19.67
N LYS A 65 1.07 11.57 -19.44
CA LYS A 65 -0.04 11.74 -20.39
C LYS A 65 -0.43 13.20 -20.57
N LYS A 66 -0.61 13.95 -19.47
CA LYS A 66 -0.94 15.38 -19.53
C LYS A 66 0.12 16.23 -20.24
N GLU A 67 1.40 15.85 -20.11
CA GLU A 67 2.48 16.51 -20.84
C GLU A 67 2.39 16.20 -22.33
N ASN A 68 2.18 14.94 -22.69
CA ASN A 68 2.02 14.51 -24.07
C ASN A 68 0.80 15.13 -24.76
N ASP A 69 -0.31 15.31 -24.04
CA ASP A 69 -1.55 15.91 -24.58
C ASP A 69 -1.45 17.45 -24.77
N ARG A 70 -0.37 18.10 -24.30
CA ARG A 70 -0.14 19.55 -24.43
C ARG A 70 0.77 19.94 -25.60
N ILE A 71 1.37 18.97 -26.27
CA ILE A 71 2.22 19.14 -27.46
C ILE A 71 1.36 18.92 -28.70
#